data_AF-A0A1F8F981-F1
#
_entry.id   AF-A0A1F8F981-F1
#
_cell.length_a   1.000
_cell.length_b   1.000
_cell.length_c   1.000
_cell.angle_alpha   90.00
_cell.angle_beta   90.00
_cell.angle_gamma   90.00
#
_symmetry.space_group_name_H-M   'P 1'
#
loop_
_entity.id
_entity.type
_entity.pdbx_description
1 polymer ?
#
loop_
_entity_poly.entity_id
_entity_poly.type
_entity_poly.pdbx_seq_one_letter_code
_entity_poly.pdbx_strand_id
1 'polypeptide(L)'
;MVQYLEKYKQNIAVDMRRRGFSYSEIESRLHIPKSTLSYWLKNLKLTPEQIKKLNDKRVEVAKANVLKKISKNLQMIEEIKNSSAQDIKKISKKELWLMGIILYWKNGNKSDLRKGVHFSSSDPHMIKLFLKWLREVGGVQDEEIKFEIFRKGNRTNKNNSPDKIIDYWMKAVGFSKGHSSHIYFQKAGKKKSKPGFIRIKVAQSSMLARQITGWIEGLKNINNIL
;
A
#
# COMPACT_ATOMS: atom_id res chain seq x y z
N MET A 1 -25.35 58.80 14.21
CA MET A 1 -25.27 58.02 12.94
C MET A 1 -24.84 56.57 13.19
N VAL A 2 -23.74 56.33 13.93
CA VAL A 2 -23.21 54.97 14.24
C VAL A 2 -24.22 54.06 14.95
N GLN A 3 -24.90 54.55 15.99
CA GLN A 3 -25.88 53.79 16.77
C GLN A 3 -27.12 53.35 15.95
N TYR A 4 -27.48 54.11 14.91
CA TYR A 4 -28.62 53.80 14.03
C TYR A 4 -28.28 52.66 13.06
N LEU A 5 -27.07 52.70 12.48
CA LEU A 5 -26.54 51.63 11.62
C LEU A 5 -26.40 50.31 12.36
N GLU A 6 -25.96 50.35 13.62
CA GLU A 6 -25.81 49.16 14.46
C GLU A 6 -27.18 48.53 14.78
N LYS A 7 -28.17 49.36 15.16
CA LYS A 7 -29.55 48.91 15.39
C LYS A 7 -30.19 48.33 14.12
N TYR A 8 -29.92 48.92 12.96
CA TYR A 8 -30.40 48.41 11.67
C TYR A 8 -29.81 47.02 11.37
N LYS A 9 -28.49 46.86 11.51
CA LYS A 9 -27.80 45.57 11.36
C LYS A 9 -28.31 44.51 12.34
N GLN A 10 -28.59 44.89 13.59
CA GLN A 10 -29.17 44.00 14.59
C GLN A 10 -30.56 43.49 14.17
N ASN A 11 -31.43 44.37 13.68
CA ASN A 11 -32.76 43.98 13.21
C ASN A 11 -32.70 42.99 12.05
N ILE A 12 -31.79 43.20 11.09
CA ILE A 12 -31.57 42.26 9.99
C ILE A 12 -31.06 40.92 10.51
N ALA A 13 -30.11 40.92 11.45
CA ALA A 13 -29.60 39.69 12.06
C ALA A 13 -30.72 38.90 12.78
N VAL A 14 -31.64 39.58 13.46
CA VAL A 14 -32.81 38.97 14.13
C VAL A 14 -33.76 38.34 13.10
N ASP A 15 -34.12 39.06 12.04
CA ASP A 15 -34.99 38.55 10.98
C ASP A 15 -34.36 37.32 10.29
N MET A 16 -33.07 37.41 9.93
CA MET A 16 -32.34 36.27 9.40
C MET A 16 -32.32 35.10 10.38
N ARG A 17 -32.09 35.33 11.67
CA ARG A 17 -32.10 34.23 12.64
C ARG A 17 -33.47 33.57 12.74
N ARG A 18 -34.56 34.35 12.73
CA ARG A 18 -35.94 33.83 12.73
C ARG A 18 -36.26 33.00 11.49
N ARG A 19 -35.70 33.34 10.34
CA ARG A 19 -35.80 32.56 9.09
C ARG A 19 -34.95 31.27 9.10
N GLY A 20 -34.22 31.00 10.19
CA GLY A 20 -33.44 29.76 10.37
C GLY A 20 -31.99 29.84 9.91
N PHE A 21 -31.45 31.03 9.62
CA PHE A 21 -30.04 31.19 9.26
C PHE A 21 -29.11 30.91 10.47
N SER A 22 -27.97 30.29 10.21
CA SER A 22 -26.89 30.08 11.19
C SER A 22 -26.10 31.36 11.45
N TYR A 23 -25.40 31.42 12.59
CA TYR A 23 -24.55 32.57 12.91
C TYR A 23 -23.44 32.79 11.87
N SER A 24 -22.88 31.71 11.29
CA SER A 24 -21.87 31.82 10.23
C SER A 24 -22.44 32.42 8.93
N GLU A 25 -23.70 32.13 8.59
CA GLU A 25 -24.34 32.72 7.41
C GLU A 25 -24.70 34.19 7.62
N ILE A 26 -25.13 34.56 8.84
CA ILE A 26 -25.41 35.95 9.20
C ILE A 26 -24.10 36.76 9.22
N GLU A 27 -23.04 36.24 9.84
CA GLU A 27 -21.70 36.84 9.84
C GLU A 27 -21.19 37.03 8.41
N SER A 28 -21.26 36.02 7.55
CA SER A 28 -20.79 36.12 6.16
C SER A 28 -21.54 37.18 5.36
N ARG A 29 -22.81 37.47 5.68
CA ARG A 29 -23.62 38.45 4.92
C ARG A 29 -23.55 39.87 5.50
N LEU A 30 -23.48 40.00 6.82
CA LEU A 30 -23.50 41.32 7.50
C LEU A 30 -22.12 41.79 7.96
N HIS A 31 -21.13 40.90 7.93
CA HIS A 31 -19.74 41.09 8.38
C HIS A 31 -19.69 41.53 9.84
N ILE A 32 -20.49 40.86 10.68
CA ILE A 32 -20.61 41.11 12.12
C ILE A 32 -20.00 39.94 12.87
N PRO A 33 -19.08 40.20 13.83
CA PRO A 33 -18.47 39.14 14.61
C PRO A 33 -19.50 38.23 15.30
N LYS A 34 -19.22 36.93 15.32
CA LYS A 34 -20.03 35.92 16.04
C LYS A 34 -20.27 36.25 17.52
N SER A 35 -19.32 36.90 18.19
CA SER A 35 -19.47 37.33 19.59
C SER A 35 -20.62 38.33 19.74
N THR A 36 -20.69 39.33 18.85
CA THR A 36 -21.77 40.31 18.78
C THR A 36 -23.11 39.66 18.40
N LEU A 37 -23.12 38.77 17.40
CA LEU A 37 -24.32 38.02 17.03
C LEU A 37 -24.84 37.15 18.18
N SER A 38 -23.94 36.53 18.95
CA SER A 38 -24.32 35.74 20.13
C SER A 38 -24.99 36.58 21.20
N TYR A 39 -24.50 37.80 21.42
CA TYR A 39 -25.12 38.74 22.34
C TYR A 39 -26.51 39.18 21.86
N TRP A 40 -26.63 39.62 20.59
CA TRP A 40 -27.88 40.12 20.02
C TRP A 40 -28.98 39.05 19.89
N LEU A 41 -28.59 37.80 19.61
CA LEU A 41 -29.53 36.72 19.27
C LEU A 41 -29.76 35.75 20.44
N LYS A 42 -29.18 36.01 21.62
CA LYS A 42 -29.22 35.12 22.81
C LYS A 42 -30.62 34.63 23.18
N ASN A 43 -31.63 35.49 23.03
CA ASN A 43 -33.00 35.20 23.46
C ASN A 43 -33.87 34.57 22.36
N LEU A 44 -33.34 34.37 21.15
CA LEU A 44 -34.09 33.77 20.05
C LEU A 44 -33.95 32.25 20.05
N LYS A 45 -35.08 31.55 20.23
CA LYS A 45 -35.16 30.09 20.10
C LYS A 45 -35.55 29.72 18.67
N LEU A 46 -34.82 28.78 18.08
CA LEU A 46 -35.18 28.17 16.79
C LEU A 46 -36.19 27.04 16.99
N THR A 47 -36.98 26.74 15.96
CA THR A 47 -37.86 25.56 15.97
C THR A 47 -37.06 24.26 15.84
N PRO A 48 -37.59 23.11 16.30
CA PRO A 48 -36.93 21.82 16.12
C PRO A 48 -36.57 21.51 14.65
N GLU A 49 -37.43 21.89 13.71
CA GLU A 49 -37.19 21.72 12.26
C GLU A 49 -36.02 22.56 11.76
N GLN A 50 -35.92 23.82 12.21
CA GLN A 50 -34.80 24.69 11.87
C GLN A 50 -33.49 24.17 12.45
N ILE A 51 -33.50 23.64 13.67
CA ILE A 51 -32.33 23.00 14.30
C ILE A 51 -31.92 21.77 13.51
N LYS A 52 -32.88 20.91 13.13
CA LYS A 52 -32.63 19.71 12.30
C LYS A 52 -32.00 20.10 10.97
N LYS A 53 -32.57 21.06 10.24
CA LYS A 53 -32.04 21.57 8.96
C LYS A 53 -30.60 22.08 9.09
N LEU A 54 -30.28 22.80 10.16
CA LEU A 54 -28.92 23.27 10.42
C LEU A 54 -27.94 22.13 10.73
N ASN A 55 -28.40 21.10 11.46
CA ASN A 55 -27.59 19.92 11.74
C ASN A 55 -27.36 19.06 10.49
N ASP A 56 -28.39 18.84 9.68
CA ASP A 56 -28.28 18.09 8.42
C ASP A 56 -27.28 18.77 7.48
N LYS A 57 -27.39 20.10 7.32
CA LYS A 57 -26.42 20.90 6.55
C LYS A 57 -25.00 20.78 7.09
N ARG A 58 -24.81 20.75 8.42
CA ARG A 58 -23.48 20.54 9.03
C ARG A 58 -22.93 19.15 8.70
N VAL A 59 -23.76 18.12 8.74
CA VAL A 59 -23.39 16.74 8.40
C VAL A 59 -23.02 16.64 6.92
N GLU A 60 -23.79 17.25 6.02
CA GLU A 60 -23.47 17.29 4.58
C GLU A 60 -22.13 17.98 4.30
N VAL A 61 -21.89 19.15 4.89
CA VAL A 61 -20.62 19.86 4.76
C VAL A 61 -19.46 19.02 5.32
N ALA A 62 -19.65 18.37 6.46
CA ALA A 62 -18.64 17.47 7.03
C ALA A 62 -18.33 16.30 6.09
N LYS A 63 -19.35 15.65 5.52
CA LYS A 63 -19.20 14.58 4.52
C LYS A 63 -18.45 15.09 3.28
N ALA A 64 -18.84 16.23 2.73
CA ALA A 64 -18.17 16.84 1.58
C ALA A 64 -16.70 17.15 1.86
N ASN A 65 -16.37 17.68 3.04
CA ASN A 65 -15.00 17.95 3.45
C ASN A 65 -14.17 16.67 3.60
N VAL A 66 -14.76 15.59 4.12
CA VAL A 66 -14.11 14.27 4.19
C VAL A 66 -13.80 13.76 2.79
N LEU A 67 -14.76 13.80 1.87
CA LEU A 67 -14.56 13.37 0.47
C LEU A 67 -13.47 14.20 -0.22
N LYS A 68 -13.48 15.52 -0.04
CA LYS A 68 -12.44 16.42 -0.55
C LYS A 68 -11.06 16.08 0.00
N LYS A 69 -10.96 15.78 1.30
CA LYS A 69 -9.71 15.35 1.93
C LYS A 69 -9.23 14.00 1.40
N ILE A 70 -10.12 13.03 1.23
CA ILE A 70 -9.80 11.72 0.65
C ILE A 70 -9.27 11.91 -0.77
N SER A 71 -9.97 12.67 -1.61
CA SER A 71 -9.55 12.93 -3.00
C SER A 71 -8.19 13.61 -3.06
N LYS A 72 -7.97 14.68 -2.27
CA LYS A 72 -6.67 15.36 -2.20
C LYS A 72 -5.54 14.43 -1.74
N ASN A 73 -5.82 13.58 -0.74
CA ASN A 73 -4.83 12.63 -0.24
C ASN A 73 -4.50 11.56 -1.29
N LEU A 74 -5.49 11.05 -2.02
CA LEU A 74 -5.27 10.08 -3.09
C LEU A 74 -4.42 10.67 -4.21
N GLN A 75 -4.71 11.92 -4.61
CA GLN A 75 -3.91 12.64 -5.59
C GLN A 75 -2.46 12.81 -5.11
N MET A 76 -2.25 13.27 -3.87
CA MET A 76 -0.92 13.44 -3.31
C MET A 76 -0.15 12.11 -3.22
N ILE A 77 -0.82 11.02 -2.86
CA ILE A 77 -0.23 9.67 -2.84
C ILE A 77 0.21 9.25 -4.24
N GLU A 78 -0.61 9.52 -5.25
CA GLU A 78 -0.29 9.20 -6.65
C GLU A 78 0.87 10.05 -7.17
N GLU A 79 0.89 11.34 -6.88
CA GLU A 79 2.00 12.25 -7.20
C GLU A 79 3.30 11.77 -6.59
N ILE A 80 3.32 11.45 -5.28
CA ILE A 80 4.52 10.93 -4.60
C ILE A 80 4.98 9.61 -5.22
N LYS A 81 4.05 8.68 -5.48
CA LYS A 81 4.39 7.40 -6.11
C LYS A 81 5.02 7.60 -7.49
N ASN A 82 4.43 8.48 -8.30
CA ASN A 82 4.89 8.72 -9.66
C ASN A 82 6.23 9.45 -9.64
N SER A 83 6.42 10.46 -8.79
CA SER A 83 7.69 11.18 -8.69
C SER A 83 8.81 10.27 -8.17
N SER A 84 8.57 9.53 -7.09
CA SER A 84 9.58 8.63 -6.51
C SER A 84 9.91 7.44 -7.42
N ALA A 85 8.98 7.02 -8.28
CA ALA A 85 9.27 6.01 -9.29
C ALA A 85 10.31 6.50 -10.32
N GLN A 86 10.36 7.81 -10.61
CA GLN A 86 11.34 8.39 -11.54
C GLN A 86 12.76 8.48 -10.96
N ASP A 87 12.91 8.40 -9.63
CA ASP A 87 14.22 8.38 -8.98
C ASP A 87 14.99 7.09 -9.35
N ILE A 88 14.28 5.99 -9.62
CA ILE A 88 14.86 4.70 -10.00
C ILE A 88 14.96 4.60 -11.52
N LYS A 89 16.04 5.13 -12.11
CA LYS A 89 16.24 5.14 -13.57
C LYS A 89 16.84 3.85 -14.10
N LYS A 90 18.00 3.46 -13.56
CA LYS A 90 18.76 2.27 -13.96
C LYS A 90 19.32 1.61 -12.72
N ILE A 91 19.39 0.28 -12.76
CA ILE A 91 20.02 -0.52 -11.72
C ILE A 91 21.39 -0.94 -12.26
N SER A 92 22.46 -0.46 -11.64
CA SER A 92 23.82 -0.88 -11.92
C SER A 92 24.07 -2.31 -11.47
N LYS A 93 25.13 -2.94 -11.98
CA LYS A 93 25.52 -4.29 -11.57
C LYS A 93 25.81 -4.39 -10.07
N LYS A 94 26.40 -3.34 -9.48
CA LYS A 94 26.68 -3.26 -8.03
C LYS A 94 25.40 -3.17 -7.20
N GLU A 95 24.45 -2.34 -7.62
CA GLU A 95 23.14 -2.24 -6.95
C GLU A 95 22.38 -3.56 -7.05
N LEU A 96 22.35 -4.18 -8.23
CA LEU A 96 21.73 -5.49 -8.41
C LEU A 96 22.38 -6.52 -7.49
N TRP A 97 23.71 -6.59 -7.46
CA TRP A 97 24.47 -7.49 -6.57
C TRP A 97 24.04 -7.32 -5.11
N LEU A 98 24.04 -6.09 -4.58
CA LEU A 98 23.59 -5.79 -3.21
C LEU A 98 22.13 -6.15 -2.98
N MET A 99 21.23 -5.82 -3.91
CA MET A 99 19.80 -6.13 -3.81
C MET A 99 19.57 -7.63 -3.66
N GLY A 100 20.25 -8.47 -4.45
CA GLY A 100 20.12 -9.92 -4.33
C GLY A 100 20.69 -10.49 -3.03
N ILE A 101 21.79 -9.93 -2.51
CA ILE A 101 22.33 -10.30 -1.18
C ILE A 101 21.29 -10.01 -0.09
N ILE A 102 20.72 -8.80 -0.09
CA ILE A 102 19.72 -8.37 0.90
C ILE A 102 18.44 -9.23 0.78
N LEU A 103 17.98 -9.52 -0.44
CA LEU A 103 16.84 -10.40 -0.66
C LEU A 103 17.09 -11.82 -0.13
N TYR A 104 18.26 -12.39 -0.42
CA TYR A 104 18.64 -13.72 0.05
C TYR A 104 18.75 -13.75 1.58
N TRP A 105 19.37 -12.74 2.18
CA TRP A 105 19.50 -12.61 3.62
C TRP A 105 18.12 -12.52 4.30
N LYS A 106 17.24 -11.62 3.82
CA LYS A 106 15.88 -11.46 4.34
C LYS A 106 15.07 -12.76 4.27
N ASN A 107 15.29 -13.58 3.24
CA ASN A 107 14.58 -14.85 3.07
C ASN A 107 14.91 -15.88 4.18
N GLY A 108 15.97 -15.67 4.97
CA GLY A 108 16.29 -16.50 6.12
C GLY A 108 17.08 -17.78 5.81
N ASN A 109 17.79 -17.81 4.67
CA ASN A 109 18.47 -19.00 4.14
C ASN A 109 19.75 -19.42 4.90
N LYS A 110 20.07 -18.75 6.02
CA LYS A 110 21.36 -18.88 6.73
C LYS A 110 21.69 -20.29 7.22
N SER A 111 20.68 -21.13 7.46
CA SER A 111 20.87 -22.45 8.07
C SER A 111 21.01 -23.60 7.07
N ASP A 112 21.00 -23.34 5.76
CA ASP A 112 20.86 -24.40 4.75
C ASP A 112 21.90 -24.38 3.63
N LEU A 113 23.16 -24.08 3.97
CA LEU A 113 24.29 -24.09 3.04
C LEU A 113 24.43 -25.41 2.26
N ARG A 114 23.94 -26.53 2.83
CA ARG A 114 23.92 -27.84 2.18
C ARG A 114 22.84 -27.97 1.10
N LYS A 115 21.71 -27.26 1.22
CA LYS A 115 20.64 -27.28 0.20
C LYS A 115 20.80 -26.19 -0.86
N GLY A 116 21.87 -25.40 -0.78
CA GLY A 116 22.25 -24.41 -1.79
C GLY A 116 21.36 -23.17 -1.76
N VAL A 117 21.32 -22.46 -2.89
CA VAL A 117 20.56 -21.24 -3.06
C VAL A 117 19.10 -21.58 -3.32
N HIS A 118 18.23 -21.06 -2.45
CA HIS A 118 16.80 -21.06 -2.65
C HIS A 118 16.18 -19.71 -2.28
N PHE A 119 15.07 -19.35 -2.89
CA PHE A 119 14.36 -18.10 -2.61
C PHE A 119 12.87 -18.30 -2.78
N SER A 120 12.04 -17.84 -1.84
CA SER A 120 10.59 -18.05 -1.88
C SER A 120 9.86 -16.72 -1.80
N SER A 121 8.87 -16.52 -2.67
CA SER A 121 8.01 -15.34 -2.59
C SER A 121 6.64 -15.59 -3.22
N SER A 122 5.63 -14.90 -2.69
CA SER A 122 4.31 -14.81 -3.30
C SER A 122 4.18 -13.66 -4.30
N ASP A 123 5.21 -12.82 -4.41
CA ASP A 123 5.26 -11.70 -5.37
C ASP A 123 6.09 -12.10 -6.61
N PRO A 124 5.48 -12.20 -7.80
CA PRO A 124 6.19 -12.52 -9.04
C PRO A 124 7.33 -11.54 -9.37
N HIS A 125 7.24 -10.26 -9.00
CA HIS A 125 8.30 -9.29 -9.30
C HIS A 125 9.56 -9.56 -8.46
N MET A 126 9.41 -9.95 -7.20
CA MET A 126 10.55 -10.37 -6.36
C MET A 126 11.22 -11.62 -6.92
N ILE A 127 10.43 -12.57 -7.44
CA ILE A 127 10.95 -13.78 -8.08
C ILE A 127 11.73 -13.43 -9.34
N LYS A 128 11.18 -12.58 -10.22
CA LYS A 128 11.89 -12.08 -11.41
C LYS A 128 13.19 -11.36 -11.07
N LEU A 129 13.17 -10.52 -10.05
CA LEU A 129 14.37 -9.80 -9.60
C LEU A 129 15.44 -10.79 -9.12
N PHE A 130 15.06 -11.80 -8.34
CA PHE A 130 16.00 -12.83 -7.89
C PHE A 130 16.53 -13.68 -9.05
N LEU A 131 15.68 -14.05 -10.03
CA LEU A 131 16.13 -14.74 -11.25
C LEU A 131 17.12 -13.92 -12.06
N LYS A 132 16.86 -12.61 -12.23
CA LYS A 132 17.79 -11.68 -12.89
C LYS A 132 19.13 -11.64 -12.17
N TRP A 133 19.11 -11.55 -10.83
CA TRP A 133 20.31 -11.59 -10.01
C TRP A 133 21.09 -12.90 -10.17
N LEU A 134 20.41 -14.05 -10.13
CA LEU A 134 21.04 -15.36 -10.32
C LEU A 134 21.81 -15.44 -11.64
N ARG A 135 21.23 -14.92 -12.73
CA ARG A 135 21.87 -14.90 -14.06
C ARG A 135 23.05 -13.93 -14.13
N GLU A 136 22.83 -12.67 -13.78
CA GLU A 136 23.82 -11.60 -14.02
C GLU A 136 24.95 -11.54 -12.99
N VAL A 137 24.69 -12.03 -11.78
CA VAL A 137 25.60 -11.95 -10.63
C VAL A 137 26.02 -13.35 -10.17
N GLY A 138 25.07 -14.26 -10.06
CA GLY A 138 25.33 -15.65 -9.65
C GLY A 138 25.93 -16.54 -10.74
N GLY A 139 25.89 -16.11 -12.01
CA GLY A 139 26.35 -16.92 -13.15
C GLY A 139 25.53 -18.19 -13.40
N VAL A 140 24.32 -18.27 -12.83
CA VAL A 140 23.45 -19.45 -12.86
C VAL A 140 22.71 -19.52 -14.19
N GLN A 141 22.77 -20.68 -14.83
CA GLN A 141 22.02 -20.97 -16.05
C GLN A 141 20.58 -21.37 -15.74
N ASP A 142 19.67 -21.16 -16.68
CA ASP A 142 18.25 -21.45 -16.47
C ASP A 142 18.01 -22.94 -16.15
N GLU A 143 18.78 -23.86 -16.74
CA GLU A 143 18.66 -25.31 -16.54
C GLU A 143 18.97 -25.75 -15.10
N GLU A 144 19.76 -24.95 -14.37
CA GLU A 144 20.08 -25.19 -12.97
C GLU A 144 18.94 -24.76 -12.03
N ILE A 145 17.98 -24.01 -12.54
CA ILE A 145 16.85 -23.46 -11.78
C ILE A 145 15.73 -24.50 -11.73
N LYS A 146 15.14 -24.66 -10.55
CA LYS A 146 13.97 -25.50 -10.31
C LYS A 146 12.93 -24.71 -9.55
N PHE A 147 11.67 -24.97 -9.85
CA PHE A 147 10.55 -24.30 -9.20
C PHE A 147 9.76 -25.26 -8.31
N GLU A 148 9.50 -24.85 -7.08
CA GLU A 148 8.56 -25.51 -6.18
C GLU A 148 7.41 -24.53 -5.88
N ILE A 149 6.19 -24.88 -6.25
CA ILE A 149 5.01 -24.04 -6.03
C ILE A 149 4.25 -24.58 -4.82
N PHE A 150 3.97 -23.71 -3.85
CA PHE A 150 3.26 -24.07 -2.63
C PHE A 150 1.89 -23.42 -2.60
N ARG A 151 0.84 -24.25 -2.59
CA ARG A 151 -0.55 -23.81 -2.64
C ARG A 151 -1.30 -24.30 -1.40
N LYS A 152 -1.95 -23.39 -0.67
CA LYS A 152 -2.92 -23.77 0.37
C LYS A 152 -4.25 -24.15 -0.26
N GLY A 153 -4.77 -25.33 0.07
CA GLY A 153 -6.06 -25.84 -0.40
C GLY A 153 -6.00 -27.32 -0.80
N ASN A 154 -7.18 -27.93 -0.99
CA ASN A 154 -7.28 -29.30 -1.45
C ASN A 154 -7.24 -29.38 -2.98
N ARG A 155 -6.55 -30.41 -3.49
CA ARG A 155 -6.38 -30.72 -4.92
C ARG A 155 -7.71 -30.93 -5.67
N THR A 156 -8.79 -31.25 -4.96
CA THR A 156 -10.10 -31.60 -5.51
C THR A 156 -11.00 -30.41 -5.85
N ASN A 157 -10.61 -29.19 -5.50
CA ASN A 157 -11.38 -28.00 -5.89
C ASN A 157 -11.12 -27.67 -7.38
N LYS A 158 -12.16 -27.46 -8.20
CA LYS A 158 -12.03 -27.06 -9.63
C LYS A 158 -11.14 -25.82 -9.83
N ASN A 159 -11.05 -24.94 -8.83
CA ASN A 159 -10.18 -23.76 -8.85
C ASN A 159 -8.70 -24.04 -8.46
N ASN A 160 -8.35 -25.29 -8.15
CA ASN A 160 -7.02 -25.73 -7.75
C ASN A 160 -6.40 -26.74 -8.74
N SER A 161 -6.78 -26.68 -10.02
CA SER A 161 -6.12 -27.46 -11.08
C SER A 161 -4.60 -27.19 -11.03
N PRO A 162 -3.77 -28.23 -10.83
CA PRO A 162 -2.30 -28.11 -10.80
C PRO A 162 -1.74 -27.37 -12.01
N ASP A 163 -2.20 -27.73 -13.21
CA ASP A 163 -1.71 -27.18 -14.47
C ASP A 163 -1.98 -25.68 -14.56
N LYS A 164 -3.19 -25.23 -14.19
CA LYS A 164 -3.51 -23.78 -14.18
C LYS A 164 -2.61 -22.98 -13.24
N ILE A 165 -2.22 -23.57 -12.11
CA ILE A 165 -1.37 -22.90 -11.13
C ILE A 165 0.08 -22.85 -11.63
N ILE A 166 0.58 -23.96 -12.18
CA ILE A 166 1.89 -24.03 -12.81
C ILE A 166 1.96 -23.02 -13.95
N ASP A 167 0.97 -22.99 -14.83
CA ASP A 167 0.86 -22.06 -15.95
C ASP A 167 0.90 -20.60 -15.50
N TYR A 168 0.13 -20.27 -14.46
CA TYR A 168 0.12 -18.93 -13.89
C TYR A 168 1.53 -18.53 -13.46
N TRP A 169 2.19 -19.39 -12.68
CA TRP A 169 3.51 -19.08 -12.13
C TRP A 169 4.59 -19.03 -13.21
N MET A 170 4.63 -20.01 -14.12
CA MET A 170 5.59 -20.06 -15.22
C MET A 170 5.45 -18.84 -16.14
N LYS A 171 4.21 -18.47 -16.51
CA LYS A 171 3.93 -17.23 -17.24
C LYS A 171 4.35 -16.00 -16.44
N ALA A 172 4.06 -15.97 -15.14
CA ALA A 172 4.38 -14.85 -14.29
C ALA A 172 5.88 -14.64 -14.15
N VAL A 173 6.71 -15.69 -14.20
CA VAL A 173 8.18 -15.59 -14.05
C VAL A 173 8.95 -15.63 -15.37
N GLY A 174 8.27 -15.92 -16.48
CA GLY A 174 8.86 -15.93 -17.83
C GLY A 174 9.54 -17.24 -18.21
N PHE A 175 9.09 -18.37 -17.65
CA PHE A 175 9.60 -19.71 -17.98
C PHE A 175 8.54 -20.52 -18.74
N SER A 176 8.98 -21.52 -19.50
CA SER A 176 8.07 -22.45 -20.20
C SER A 176 7.53 -23.51 -19.24
N LYS A 177 6.37 -24.11 -19.55
CA LYS A 177 5.78 -25.18 -18.74
C LYS A 177 6.66 -26.44 -18.64
N GLY A 178 7.54 -26.66 -19.62
CA GLY A 178 8.46 -27.79 -19.65
C GLY A 178 9.63 -27.67 -18.67
N HIS A 179 9.78 -26.52 -18.02
CA HIS A 179 10.80 -26.31 -17.01
C HIS A 179 10.47 -27.07 -15.72
N SER A 180 11.50 -27.56 -15.02
CA SER A 180 11.35 -28.40 -13.83
C SER A 180 10.55 -27.65 -12.74
N SER A 181 9.28 -28.01 -12.60
CA SER A 181 8.37 -27.42 -11.63
C SER A 181 7.55 -28.49 -10.91
N HIS A 182 7.42 -28.35 -9.60
CA HIS A 182 6.60 -29.24 -8.78
C HIS A 182 5.64 -28.44 -7.89
N ILE A 183 4.39 -28.89 -7.78
CA ILE A 183 3.39 -28.23 -6.94
C ILE A 183 3.07 -29.04 -5.69
N TYR A 184 3.18 -28.39 -4.54
CA TYR A 184 2.86 -28.93 -3.22
C TYR A 184 1.58 -28.30 -2.69
N PHE A 185 0.60 -29.14 -2.37
CA PHE A 185 -0.63 -28.73 -1.70
C PHE A 185 -0.46 -28.82 -0.18
N GLN A 186 -0.70 -27.72 0.52
CA GLN A 186 -0.70 -27.63 1.97
C GLN A 186 -2.12 -27.58 2.52
N LYS A 187 -2.32 -28.12 3.74
CA LYS A 187 -3.63 -28.12 4.44
C LYS A 187 -4.26 -26.72 4.41
N ALA A 188 -5.55 -26.67 4.08
CA ALA A 188 -6.29 -25.42 3.93
C ALA A 188 -6.36 -24.66 5.27
N GLY A 189 -6.09 -23.35 5.24
CA GLY A 189 -6.40 -22.43 6.34
C GLY A 189 -7.64 -21.60 6.03
N LYS A 190 -8.24 -20.95 7.04
CA LYS A 190 -9.53 -20.22 6.95
C LYS A 190 -9.61 -19.05 5.93
N LYS A 191 -8.52 -18.67 5.22
CA LYS A 191 -8.50 -17.48 4.34
C LYS A 191 -8.63 -17.84 2.85
N LYS A 192 -9.40 -17.01 2.12
CA LYS A 192 -9.52 -17.04 0.63
C LYS A 192 -8.16 -16.91 -0.03
N SER A 193 -8.02 -17.57 -1.18
CA SER A 193 -6.75 -18.15 -1.57
C SER A 193 -6.01 -17.36 -2.67
N LYS A 194 -4.89 -16.74 -2.32
CA LYS A 194 -3.85 -16.28 -3.26
C LYS A 194 -3.30 -17.47 -4.07
N PRO A 195 -2.69 -17.28 -5.27
CA PRO A 195 -2.12 -18.35 -6.10
C PRO A 195 -1.00 -19.20 -5.44
N GLY A 196 -0.72 -18.99 -4.16
CA GLY A 196 0.33 -19.65 -3.41
C GLY A 196 1.56 -18.77 -3.32
N PHE A 197 2.71 -19.41 -3.11
CA PHE A 197 4.02 -18.82 -3.32
C PHE A 197 4.88 -19.79 -4.13
N ILE A 198 5.84 -19.26 -4.86
CA ILE A 198 6.82 -20.06 -5.60
C ILE A 198 8.16 -19.98 -4.90
N ARG A 199 8.89 -21.07 -4.92
CA ARG A 199 10.26 -21.18 -4.48
C ARG A 199 11.15 -21.51 -5.67
N ILE A 200 12.18 -20.72 -5.85
CA ILE A 200 13.34 -21.02 -6.67
C ILE A 200 14.28 -21.91 -5.87
N LYS A 201 14.82 -22.96 -6.49
CA LYS A 201 15.97 -23.73 -6.02
C LYS A 201 16.99 -23.80 -7.14
N VAL A 202 18.25 -23.61 -6.79
CA VAL A 202 19.35 -23.72 -7.75
C VAL A 202 20.11 -25.00 -7.48
N ALA A 203 20.18 -25.89 -8.48
CA ALA A 203 20.95 -27.13 -8.39
C ALA A 203 22.43 -26.82 -8.19
N GLN A 204 23.15 -27.68 -7.44
CA GLN A 204 24.61 -27.62 -7.27
C GLN A 204 25.17 -26.27 -6.73
N SER A 205 24.33 -25.42 -6.15
CA SER A 205 24.66 -24.03 -5.79
C SER A 205 25.24 -23.85 -4.38
N SER A 206 25.82 -24.89 -3.78
CA SER A 206 26.33 -24.82 -2.41
C SER A 206 27.50 -23.84 -2.27
N MET A 207 28.34 -23.69 -3.30
CA MET A 207 29.44 -22.72 -3.32
C MET A 207 28.91 -21.28 -3.40
N LEU A 208 27.93 -21.03 -4.27
CA LEU A 208 27.26 -19.74 -4.36
C LEU A 208 26.56 -19.38 -3.02
N ALA A 209 25.91 -20.33 -2.36
CA ALA A 209 25.30 -20.09 -1.04
C ALA A 209 26.32 -19.66 0.03
N ARG A 210 27.52 -20.28 0.03
CA ARG A 210 28.62 -19.88 0.92
C ARG A 210 29.17 -18.50 0.56
N GLN A 211 29.34 -18.22 -0.73
CA GLN A 211 29.77 -16.90 -1.20
C GLN A 211 28.80 -15.79 -0.77
N ILE A 212 27.49 -16.01 -0.92
CA ILE A 212 26.47 -15.08 -0.44
C ILE A 212 26.55 -14.89 1.07
N THR A 213 26.78 -15.96 1.83
CA THR A 213 26.96 -15.87 3.29
C THR A 213 28.14 -15.00 3.66
N GLY A 214 29.29 -15.16 2.99
CA GLY A 214 30.44 -14.29 3.19
C GLY A 214 30.15 -12.82 2.87
N TRP A 215 29.39 -12.54 1.80
CA TRP A 215 28.93 -11.17 1.50
C TRP A 215 28.02 -10.61 2.60
N ILE A 216 27.11 -11.42 3.14
CA ILE A 216 26.23 -11.02 4.24
C ILE A 216 27.05 -10.69 5.50
N GLU A 217 28.07 -11.49 5.82
CA GLU A 217 28.96 -11.23 6.94
C GLU A 217 29.74 -9.92 6.74
N GLY A 218 30.28 -9.69 5.54
CA GLY A 218 30.90 -8.42 5.19
C GLY A 218 29.97 -7.22 5.40
N LEU A 219 28.70 -7.33 4.98
CA LEU A 219 27.71 -6.26 5.17
C LEU A 219 27.40 -6.00 6.65
N LYS A 220 27.36 -7.01 7.50
CA LYS A 220 27.14 -6.82 8.95
C LYS A 220 28.32 -6.12 9.62
N ASN A 221 29.54 -6.44 9.18
CA ASN A 221 30.76 -5.91 9.76
C ASN A 221 31.02 -4.46 9.33
N ILE A 222 30.53 -4.06 8.15
CA ILE A 222 30.60 -2.68 7.70
C ILE A 222 29.63 -1.84 8.52
N ASN A 223 30.19 -0.88 9.27
CA ASN A 223 29.51 0.20 9.99
C ASN A 223 28.70 -0.18 11.25
N ASN A 224 28.86 -1.36 11.86
CA ASN A 224 28.05 -1.80 13.01
C ASN A 224 26.54 -1.53 12.78
N ILE A 225 26.05 -1.80 11.56
CA ILE A 225 24.66 -1.49 11.15
C ILE A 225 23.62 -2.38 11.87
N LEU A 226 24.07 -3.33 12.70
CA LEU A 226 23.24 -4.18 13.54
C LEU A 226 23.85 -4.39 14.93
#